data_AF-A0A7K3EZJ2-F1
#
_entry.id   AF-A0A7K3EZJ2-F1
#
_cell.length_a   1.000
_cell.length_b   1.000
_cell.length_c   1.000
_cell.angle_alpha   90.00
_cell.angle_beta   90.00
_cell.angle_gamma   90.00
#
_symmetry.space_group_name_H-M   'P 1'
#
loop_
_entity.id
_entity.type
_entity.pdbx_description
1 polymer ?
#
loop_
_entity_poly.entity_id
_entity_poly.type
_entity_poly.pdbx_seq_one_letter_code
_entity_poly.pdbx_strand_id
1 'polypeptide(L)'
;MSRSASPEPVERGWDEPWYRVRMEGFEASFLPSDGEALDEVCNVDVLVTLKDGSRWTATVFTVAEVERLLKLWAGTDEALGGRYFWVSDGLIVREPGIDSITDVIAGLIENGEFSETFQPVIDD
;
A
#
# COMPACT_ATOMS: atom_id res chain seq x y z
N MET A 1 -8.28 -21.22 14.22
CA MET A 1 -7.41 -20.60 13.21
C MET A 1 -6.21 -20.05 13.96
N SER A 2 -5.07 -20.74 13.94
CA SER A 2 -3.84 -20.17 14.50
C SER A 2 -3.47 -18.95 13.66
N ARG A 3 -3.16 -17.82 14.30
CA ARG A 3 -2.40 -16.76 13.64
C ARG A 3 -1.08 -17.38 13.20
N SER A 4 -0.95 -17.72 11.93
CA SER A 4 0.37 -17.85 11.32
C SER A 4 1.08 -16.54 11.61
N ALA A 5 2.28 -16.60 12.19
CA ALA A 5 3.13 -15.41 12.25
C ALA A 5 3.27 -14.89 10.81
N SER A 6 3.08 -13.58 10.62
CA SER A 6 3.35 -12.95 9.34
C SER A 6 4.77 -13.33 8.89
N PRO A 7 4.97 -13.70 7.62
CA PRO A 7 6.30 -14.05 7.14
C PRO A 7 7.26 -12.90 7.43
N GLU A 8 8.44 -13.19 7.97
CA GLU A 8 9.44 -12.14 8.21
C GLU A 8 10.13 -11.77 6.88
N PRO A 9 10.42 -10.48 6.65
CA PRO A 9 11.18 -10.05 5.48
C PRO A 9 12.60 -10.62 5.46
N VAL A 10 13.06 -10.94 4.25
CA VAL A 10 14.45 -11.33 3.97
C VAL A 10 15.38 -10.13 4.16
N GLU A 11 14.93 -8.95 3.71
CA GLU A 11 15.69 -7.70 3.79
C GLU A 11 14.71 -6.52 3.85
N ARG A 12 15.10 -5.45 4.54
CA ARG A 12 14.37 -4.18 4.52
C ARG A 12 15.33 -3.00 4.70
N GLY A 13 15.03 -1.86 4.07
CA GLY A 13 15.88 -0.68 4.17
C GLY A 13 15.53 0.43 3.19
N TRP A 14 16.18 1.58 3.37
CA TRP A 14 16.05 2.72 2.47
C TRP A 14 16.92 2.55 1.23
N ASP A 15 16.33 2.86 0.08
CA ASP A 15 16.97 3.08 -1.21
C ASP A 15 16.32 4.33 -1.81
N GLU A 16 16.77 5.49 -1.33
CA GLU A 16 16.09 6.78 -1.43
C GLU A 16 15.57 7.08 -2.87
N PRO A 17 14.33 7.58 -3.01
CA PRO A 17 13.39 7.95 -1.95
C PRO A 17 12.56 6.77 -1.38
N TRP A 18 12.87 5.53 -1.73
CA TRP A 18 12.03 4.37 -1.44
C TRP A 18 12.42 3.68 -0.14
N TYR A 19 11.43 3.23 0.62
CA TYR A 19 11.63 2.20 1.64
C TYR A 19 11.27 0.84 1.04
N ARG A 20 12.20 -0.11 1.02
CA ARG A 20 12.02 -1.43 0.41
C ARG A 20 11.86 -2.51 1.47
N VAL A 21 10.93 -3.42 1.22
CA VAL A 21 10.74 -4.66 1.98
C VAL A 21 10.79 -5.83 0.99
N ARG A 22 11.81 -6.67 1.13
CA ARG A 22 11.98 -7.88 0.32
C ARG A 22 11.46 -9.09 1.08
N MET A 23 10.48 -9.75 0.49
CA MET A 23 9.93 -11.03 0.92
C MET A 23 10.49 -12.14 0.05
N GLU A 24 10.27 -13.41 0.43
CA GLU A 24 10.64 -14.52 -0.44
C GLU A 24 9.94 -14.46 -1.80
N GLY A 25 8.67 -14.00 -1.83
CA GLY A 25 7.78 -14.01 -3.00
C GLY A 25 7.75 -12.75 -3.86
N PHE A 26 8.13 -11.61 -3.29
CA PHE A 26 8.01 -10.29 -3.92
C PHE A 26 8.90 -9.27 -3.21
N GLU A 27 9.13 -8.14 -3.86
CA GLU A 27 9.68 -6.94 -3.24
C GLU A 27 8.64 -5.82 -3.31
N ALA A 28 8.35 -5.17 -2.18
CA ALA A 28 7.50 -3.99 -2.11
C ALA A 28 8.36 -2.76 -1.85
N SER A 29 8.24 -1.76 -2.71
CA SER A 29 8.89 -0.45 -2.58
C SER A 29 7.83 0.58 -2.25
N PHE A 30 7.97 1.22 -1.10
CA PHE A 30 7.05 2.21 -0.56
C PHE A 30 7.65 3.61 -0.69
N LEU A 31 6.81 4.60 -0.99
CA LEU A 31 7.19 6.01 -1.03
C LEU A 31 6.53 6.81 0.11
N PRO A 32 6.94 6.61 1.37
CA PRO A 32 6.39 7.36 2.51
C PRO A 32 6.79 8.84 2.44
N SER A 33 6.06 9.69 3.17
CA SER A 33 6.40 11.11 3.25
C SER A 33 7.68 11.34 4.04
N ASP A 34 8.38 12.45 3.76
CA ASP A 34 9.62 12.80 4.48
C ASP A 34 9.38 12.92 5.99
N GLY A 35 10.17 12.20 6.78
CA GLY A 35 10.06 12.14 8.24
C GLY A 35 8.85 11.38 8.79
N GLU A 36 8.03 10.73 7.95
CA GLU A 36 6.90 9.90 8.40
C GLU A 36 7.41 8.64 9.11
N ALA A 37 6.83 8.32 10.27
CA ALA A 37 7.15 7.10 10.98
C ALA A 37 6.58 5.88 10.22
N LEU A 38 7.41 4.88 9.93
CA LEU A 38 7.04 3.74 9.07
C LEU A 38 5.88 2.90 9.63
N ASP A 39 5.65 2.91 10.94
CA ASP A 39 4.54 2.25 11.62
C ASP A 39 3.25 3.09 11.63
N GLU A 40 3.31 4.36 11.25
CA GLU A 40 2.17 5.27 11.17
C GLU A 40 1.72 5.57 9.73
N VAL A 41 2.45 5.07 8.72
CA VAL A 41 2.15 5.28 7.29
C VAL A 41 0.70 4.93 6.98
N CYS A 42 -0.08 5.94 6.57
CA CYS A 42 -1.52 5.81 6.39
C CYS A 42 -2.03 6.15 4.97
N ASN A 43 -1.15 6.70 4.13
CA ASN A 43 -1.32 6.99 2.71
C ASN A 43 0.05 6.82 2.02
N VAL A 44 0.21 5.86 1.11
CA VAL A 44 1.51 5.57 0.49
C VAL A 44 1.37 4.93 -0.90
N ASP A 45 2.22 5.35 -1.83
CA ASP A 45 2.39 4.66 -3.11
C ASP A 45 3.28 3.42 -2.94
N VAL A 46 2.86 2.31 -3.56
CA VAL A 46 3.55 1.03 -3.49
C VAL A 46 3.81 0.47 -4.87
N LEU A 47 5.08 0.20 -5.17
CA LEU A 47 5.50 -0.61 -6.31
C LEU A 47 5.87 -2.02 -5.85
N VAL A 48 5.17 -3.02 -6.35
CA VAL A 48 5.44 -4.43 -6.08
C VAL A 48 6.08 -5.07 -7.31
N THR A 49 7.23 -5.73 -7.09
CA THR A 49 7.89 -6.57 -8.10
C THR A 49 7.76 -8.03 -7.68
N LEU A 50 7.11 -8.86 -8.50
CA LEU A 50 6.98 -10.29 -8.27
C LEU A 50 8.22 -11.05 -8.75
N LYS A 51 8.36 -12.33 -8.36
CA LYS A 51 9.46 -13.22 -8.77
C LYS A 51 9.65 -13.33 -10.29
N ASP A 52 8.57 -13.25 -11.05
CA ASP A 52 8.60 -13.33 -12.51
C ASP A 52 9.05 -12.01 -13.17
N GLY A 53 9.32 -10.98 -12.37
CA GLY A 53 9.73 -9.65 -12.82
C GLY A 53 8.56 -8.74 -13.19
N SER A 54 7.32 -9.20 -13.11
CA SER A 54 6.15 -8.35 -13.31
C SER A 54 6.06 -7.28 -12.22
N ARG A 55 5.68 -6.07 -12.63
CA ARG A 55 5.61 -4.88 -11.77
C ARG A 55 4.19 -4.38 -11.66
N TRP A 56 3.81 -3.99 -10.45
CA TRP A 56 2.44 -3.65 -10.10
C TRP A 56 2.40 -2.47 -9.15
N THR A 57 1.39 -1.62 -9.27
CA THR A 57 1.22 -0.40 -8.47
C THR A 57 -0.11 -0.39 -7.74
N ALA A 58 -0.11 0.23 -6.56
CA ALA A 58 -1.29 0.69 -5.86
C ALA A 58 -0.95 1.91 -5.00
N THR A 59 -1.91 2.81 -4.82
CA THR A 59 -1.87 3.80 -3.74
C THR A 59 -2.71 3.29 -2.58
N VAL A 60 -2.05 3.06 -1.44
CA VAL A 60 -2.67 2.47 -0.26
C VAL A 60 -3.12 3.55 0.71
N PHE A 61 -4.35 3.46 1.20
CA PHE A 61 -4.89 4.32 2.25
C PHE A 61 -5.44 3.49 3.40
N THR A 62 -5.36 4.00 4.63
CA THR A 62 -6.14 3.43 5.73
C THR A 62 -7.58 3.92 5.70
N VAL A 63 -8.51 3.14 6.29
CA VAL A 63 -9.90 3.59 6.49
C VAL A 63 -9.95 4.93 7.25
N ALA A 64 -9.11 5.07 8.29
CA ALA A 64 -9.04 6.28 9.10
C ALA A 64 -8.57 7.50 8.28
N GLU A 65 -7.60 7.30 7.38
CA GLU A 65 -7.10 8.36 6.52
C GLU A 65 -8.12 8.80 5.47
N VAL A 66 -8.83 7.85 4.86
CA VAL A 66 -9.95 8.18 3.95
C VAL A 66 -11.01 9.00 4.69
N GLU A 67 -11.39 8.60 5.91
CA GLU A 67 -12.35 9.36 6.72
C GLU A 67 -11.83 10.77 7.06
N ARG A 68 -10.55 10.90 7.40
CA ARG A 68 -9.91 12.20 7.69
C ARG A 68 -9.95 13.10 6.46
N LEU A 69 -9.62 12.58 5.27
CA LEU A 69 -9.62 13.32 4.01
C LEU A 69 -11.03 13.79 3.63
N LEU A 70 -12.04 12.92 3.73
CA LEU A 70 -13.43 13.28 3.46
C LEU A 70 -13.92 14.40 4.39
N LYS A 71 -13.55 14.36 5.67
CA LYS A 71 -13.85 15.44 6.64
C LYS A 71 -13.09 16.72 6.32
N LEU A 72 -11.83 16.61 5.88
CA LEU A 72 -11.01 17.76 5.52
C LEU A 72 -11.57 18.50 4.30
N TRP A 73 -12.09 17.76 3.31
CA TRP A 73 -12.74 18.33 2.12
C TRP A 73 -14.20 18.74 2.35
N ALA A 74 -14.71 18.58 3.57
CA ALA A 74 -16.07 19.00 3.88
C ALA A 74 -16.18 20.53 3.78
N GLY A 75 -17.04 21.00 2.88
CA GLY A 75 -17.24 22.44 2.64
C GLY A 75 -16.23 23.08 1.70
N THR A 76 -15.40 22.29 1.03
CA THR A 76 -14.56 22.72 -0.09
C THR A 76 -15.13 22.21 -1.43
N ASP A 77 -14.48 22.52 -2.56
CA ASP A 77 -14.90 22.02 -3.88
C ASP A 77 -14.29 20.64 -4.22
N GLU A 78 -13.27 20.22 -3.47
CA GLU A 78 -12.63 18.92 -3.60
C GLU A 78 -13.63 17.78 -3.33
N ALA A 79 -13.61 16.78 -4.21
CA ALA A 79 -14.44 15.59 -4.12
C ALA A 79 -15.94 15.89 -3.85
N LEU A 80 -16.46 16.93 -4.50
CA LEU A 80 -17.84 17.42 -4.31
C LEU A 80 -18.17 17.75 -2.85
N GLY A 81 -17.22 18.36 -2.15
CA GLY A 81 -17.30 18.68 -0.72
C GLY A 81 -17.11 17.46 0.16
N GLY A 82 -16.16 16.58 -0.19
CA GLY A 82 -15.85 15.36 0.56
C GLY A 82 -16.95 14.30 0.52
N ARG A 83 -17.74 14.22 -0.56
CA ARG A 83 -18.82 13.23 -0.70
C ARG A 83 -18.35 11.88 -1.20
N TYR A 84 -17.16 11.82 -1.78
CA TYR A 84 -16.57 10.58 -2.27
C TYR A 84 -15.06 10.61 -2.11
N PHE A 85 -14.46 9.43 -2.15
CA PHE A 85 -13.04 9.22 -2.25
C PHE A 85 -12.79 8.34 -3.48
N TRP A 86 -11.81 8.69 -4.31
CA TRP A 86 -11.48 7.92 -5.50
C TRP A 86 -10.02 8.09 -5.88
N VAL A 87 -9.36 6.96 -6.16
CA VAL A 87 -8.00 6.84 -6.70
C VAL A 87 -8.01 5.67 -7.68
N SER A 88 -7.32 5.80 -8.82
CA SER A 88 -7.35 4.82 -9.92
C SER A 88 -6.93 3.42 -9.51
N ASP A 89 -5.88 3.32 -8.71
CA ASP A 89 -5.25 2.11 -8.17
C ASP A 89 -5.32 2.09 -6.63
N GLY A 90 -6.43 2.60 -6.08
CA GLY A 90 -6.62 2.73 -4.64
C GLY A 90 -6.88 1.39 -3.94
N LEU A 91 -6.08 1.08 -2.92
CA LEU A 91 -6.32 -0.02 -1.98
C LEU A 91 -6.57 0.53 -0.57
N ILE A 92 -7.71 0.21 0.03
CA ILE A 92 -8.00 0.60 1.42
C ILE A 92 -7.66 -0.55 2.37
N VAL A 93 -6.75 -0.30 3.29
CA VAL A 93 -6.38 -1.23 4.38
C VAL A 93 -6.92 -0.75 5.71
N ARG A 94 -6.96 -1.64 6.70
CA ARG A 94 -7.47 -1.31 8.03
C ARG A 94 -6.45 -0.55 8.88
N GLU A 95 -5.28 -1.15 9.05
CA GLU A 95 -4.26 -0.67 9.97
C GLU A 95 -3.16 0.09 9.19
N PRO A 96 -2.57 1.14 9.78
CA PRO A 96 -1.43 1.83 9.19
C PRO A 96 -0.15 0.98 9.27
N GLY A 97 0.89 1.49 8.62
CA GLY A 97 2.24 1.03 8.74
C GLY A 97 2.69 0.08 7.64
N ILE A 98 3.97 0.16 7.29
CA ILE A 98 4.57 -0.63 6.22
C ILE A 98 4.39 -2.13 6.44
N ASP A 99 4.61 -2.61 7.67
CA ASP A 99 4.45 -4.03 8.01
C ASP A 99 3.00 -4.51 7.78
N SER A 100 2.00 -3.71 8.19
CA SER A 100 0.59 -4.07 7.94
C SER A 100 0.26 -4.12 6.46
N ILE A 101 0.82 -3.21 5.66
CA ILE A 101 0.57 -3.17 4.22
C ILE A 101 1.30 -4.34 3.53
N THR A 102 2.52 -4.66 3.93
CA THR A 102 3.25 -5.85 3.45
C THR A 102 2.48 -7.14 3.74
N ASP A 103 1.88 -7.28 4.92
CA ASP A 103 1.04 -8.43 5.27
C ASP A 103 -0.19 -8.57 4.37
N VAL A 104 -0.83 -7.45 4.02
CA VAL A 104 -1.95 -7.43 3.06
C VAL A 104 -1.48 -7.90 1.68
N ILE A 105 -0.33 -7.40 1.19
CA ILE A 105 0.23 -7.81 -0.11
C ILE A 105 0.52 -9.32 -0.11
N ALA A 106 1.16 -9.84 0.96
CA ALA A 106 1.43 -11.26 1.10
C ALA A 106 0.14 -12.09 1.07
N GLY A 107 -0.89 -11.68 1.82
CA GLY A 107 -2.19 -12.36 1.85
C GLY A 107 -2.90 -12.35 0.50
N LEU A 108 -2.85 -11.23 -0.25
CA LEU A 108 -3.43 -11.14 -1.60
C LEU A 108 -2.73 -12.07 -2.59
N ILE A 109 -1.41 -12.21 -2.49
CA ILE A 109 -0.63 -13.13 -3.33
C ILE A 109 -0.97 -14.59 -2.97
N GLU A 110 -1.02 -14.92 -1.68
CA GLU A 110 -1.34 -16.27 -1.20
C GLU A 110 -2.75 -16.72 -1.63
N ASN A 111 -3.72 -15.81 -1.64
CA ASN A 111 -5.11 -16.10 -2.00
C ASN A 111 -5.42 -15.94 -3.50
N GLY A 112 -4.47 -15.46 -4.30
CA GLY A 112 -4.63 -15.27 -5.75
C GLY A 112 -5.46 -14.03 -6.15
N GLU A 113 -5.67 -13.08 -5.23
CA GLU A 113 -6.46 -11.86 -5.43
C GLU A 113 -5.60 -10.65 -5.86
N PHE A 114 -4.27 -10.83 -5.86
CA PHE A 114 -3.32 -9.76 -6.11
C PHE A 114 -3.53 -9.06 -7.46
N SER A 115 -3.66 -9.80 -8.57
CA SER A 115 -3.80 -9.24 -9.92
C SER A 115 -5.15 -8.56 -10.18
N GLU A 116 -6.16 -8.82 -9.34
CA GLU A 116 -7.46 -8.15 -9.40
C GLU A 116 -7.45 -6.84 -8.59
N THR A 117 -6.51 -6.71 -7.65
CA THR A 117 -6.42 -5.61 -6.70
C THR A 117 -5.39 -4.56 -7.10
N PHE A 118 -4.23 -4.99 -7.63
CA PHE A 118 -3.16 -4.10 -8.06
C PHE A 118 -3.23 -3.83 -9.57
N GLN A 119 -2.75 -2.66 -9.98
CA GLN A 119 -2.64 -2.33 -11.40
C GLN A 119 -1.28 -2.75 -11.98
N PRO A 120 -1.23 -3.42 -13.14
CA PRO A 120 0.05 -3.75 -13.78
C PRO A 120 0.72 -2.48 -14.31
N VAL A 121 2.04 -2.37 -14.10
CA VAL A 121 2.86 -1.35 -14.74
C VAL A 121 3.20 -1.83 -16.15
N ILE A 122 2.65 -1.14 -17.15
CA ILE A 122 2.96 -1.38 -18.56
C ILE A 122 4.09 -0.42 -18.94
N ASP A 123 5.23 -0.94 -19.36
CA ASP A 123 6.26 -0.11 -20.00
C ASP A 123 5.79 0.24 -21.42
N ASP A 124 5.71 1.53 -21.73
CA ASP A 124 5.55 2.05 -23.10
C ASP A 124 6.83 1.88 -23.95
#